data_AF-A0A2A4JI57-F1
#
_entry.id   AF-A0A2A4JI57-F1
#
_cell.length_a   1.000
_cell.length_b   1.000
_cell.length_c   1.000
_cell.angle_alpha   90.00
_cell.angle_beta   90.00
_cell.angle_gamma   90.00
#
_symmetry.space_group_name_H-M   'P 1'
#
loop_
_entity.id
_entity.type
_entity.pdbx_description
1 polymer ?
#
loop_
_entity_poly.entity_id
_entity_poly.type
_entity_poly.pdbx_seq_one_letter_code
_entity_poly.pdbx_strand_id
1 'polypeptide(L)'
;MRSSAGVFHMFGAYLDARNTSRIGPAVRILAVHDRIAPTLATHCQLWFEELEAPVVVRVLEYKYVWNSKWGNYRDHVLQPYLLACVLPASVRQLVPASVSLVENACDRATNNLRVHYDRPPPPQPRKEFAICVKGLDFLHEDLSVRLVEWIELVLLLGADKIFFYELQVHPNITKVLDHYVREGSVTVTPVTLPGGQPNLPGLQHMYLKKKLTHKRQMELIPYNDCLYRHMYQYRWLALLDIDEVIVPMEDPDWSSLMRRVLPLAAPVDGKPPRSSYHAANLYFLDSLGHAHGWEDGVPQYMHMLQHVTRTRNFTKPGQYVKAFHETDRVLTLHNHFPLACLGGACSTYALETRHARLQHYRADCVAALKSCAELKTQPVRDEALWRWREPLVARVDAVLRALAFLPHR
;
A
#
# COMPACT_ATOMS: atom_id res chain seq x y z
N MET A 1 -12.86 -16.12 14.20
CA MET A 1 -13.86 -16.23 15.27
C MET A 1 -15.21 -16.52 14.63
N ARG A 2 -15.89 -17.61 15.02
CA ARG A 2 -17.27 -17.86 14.62
C ARG A 2 -18.17 -17.26 15.69
N SER A 3 -19.13 -16.45 15.27
CA SER A 3 -20.15 -15.84 16.14
C SER A 3 -21.55 -16.31 15.75
N SER A 4 -22.54 -15.97 16.55
CA SER A 4 -23.96 -16.17 16.25
C SER A 4 -24.41 -15.46 14.97
N ALA A 5 -23.77 -14.35 14.59
CA ALA A 5 -24.18 -13.50 13.46
C ALA A 5 -23.34 -13.72 12.17
N GLY A 6 -22.18 -14.36 12.26
CA GLY A 6 -21.24 -14.48 11.14
C GLY A 6 -19.85 -14.94 11.55
N VAL A 7 -18.92 -14.93 10.59
CA VAL A 7 -17.54 -15.40 10.77
C VAL A 7 -16.55 -14.28 10.50
N PHE A 8 -15.73 -13.97 11.51
CA PHE A 8 -14.58 -13.09 11.37
C PHE A 8 -13.33 -13.91 11.04
N HIS A 9 -12.68 -13.56 9.92
CA HIS A 9 -11.33 -14.00 9.59
C HIS A 9 -10.38 -12.85 9.88
N MET A 10 -9.55 -12.98 10.92
CA MET A 10 -8.65 -11.92 11.33
C MET A 10 -7.30 -12.08 10.65
N PHE A 11 -6.66 -10.95 10.33
CA PHE A 11 -5.39 -10.89 9.63
C PHE A 11 -4.25 -10.50 10.58
N GLY A 12 -4.41 -9.41 11.33
CA GLY A 12 -3.38 -8.89 12.23
C GLY A 12 -3.94 -7.91 13.25
N ALA A 13 -3.19 -7.69 14.32
CA ALA A 13 -3.53 -6.77 15.40
C ALA A 13 -2.36 -5.83 15.71
N TYR A 14 -2.65 -4.56 15.99
CA TYR A 14 -1.64 -3.51 16.10
C TYR A 14 -2.00 -2.53 17.21
N LEU A 15 -1.04 -2.13 18.04
CA LEU A 15 -1.24 -1.08 19.02
C LEU A 15 -1.12 0.28 18.33
N ASP A 16 -2.22 1.01 18.27
CA ASP A 16 -2.28 2.39 17.82
C ASP A 16 -2.33 3.35 19.01
N ALA A 17 -1.14 3.79 19.42
CA ALA A 17 -0.87 4.81 20.42
C ALA A 17 -0.56 6.19 19.83
N ARG A 18 -0.97 6.50 18.58
CA ARG A 18 -0.74 7.83 17.99
C ARG A 18 -1.57 8.89 18.71
N ASN A 19 -0.95 10.01 19.10
CA ASN A 19 -1.61 11.10 19.84
C ASN A 19 -2.79 11.76 19.10
N THR A 20 -2.81 11.66 17.77
CA THR A 20 -3.90 12.14 16.91
C THR A 20 -5.17 11.30 17.00
N SER A 21 -5.10 10.10 17.60
CA SER A 21 -6.25 9.23 17.86
C SER A 21 -7.10 9.81 18.99
N ARG A 22 -8.32 10.27 18.67
CA ARG A 22 -9.27 10.81 19.66
C ARG A 22 -9.82 9.77 20.64
N ILE A 23 -9.68 8.47 20.34
CA ILE A 23 -10.14 7.39 21.22
C ILE A 23 -9.06 6.93 22.21
N GLY A 24 -7.87 7.54 22.16
CA GLY A 24 -6.70 7.12 22.93
C GLY A 24 -6.01 5.88 22.36
N PRO A 25 -5.08 5.27 23.12
CA PRO A 25 -4.43 4.03 22.74
C PRO A 25 -5.43 2.89 22.55
N ALA A 26 -5.35 2.21 21.41
CA ALA A 26 -6.25 1.10 21.10
C ALA A 26 -5.52 0.01 20.33
N VAL A 27 -5.89 -1.24 20.57
CA VAL A 27 -5.56 -2.34 19.66
C VAL A 27 -6.50 -2.27 18.45
N ARG A 28 -5.92 -2.10 17.28
CA ARG A 28 -6.58 -2.13 15.98
C ARG A 28 -6.47 -3.54 15.41
N ILE A 29 -7.59 -4.14 15.00
CA ILE A 29 -7.59 -5.49 14.41
C ILE A 29 -8.09 -5.41 12.98
N LEU A 30 -7.27 -5.85 12.03
CA LEU A 30 -7.70 -6.04 10.65
C LEU A 30 -8.37 -7.40 10.51
N ALA A 31 -9.59 -7.41 9.99
CA ALA A 31 -10.35 -8.62 9.76
C ALA A 31 -11.22 -8.48 8.51
N VAL A 32 -11.63 -9.62 7.96
CA VAL A 32 -12.77 -9.68 7.06
C VAL A 32 -13.93 -10.41 7.74
N HIS A 33 -15.15 -9.97 7.48
CA HIS A 33 -16.37 -10.51 8.05
C HIS A 33 -17.39 -10.80 6.95
N ASP A 34 -18.17 -11.86 7.07
CA ASP A 34 -19.16 -12.25 6.07
C ASP A 34 -20.50 -11.49 6.18
N ARG A 35 -20.65 -10.55 7.11
CA ARG A 35 -21.80 -9.63 7.17
C ARG A 35 -21.43 -8.18 6.92
N ILE A 36 -22.34 -7.46 6.29
CA ILE A 36 -22.31 -6.00 6.26
C ILE A 36 -22.82 -5.45 7.60
N ALA A 37 -22.38 -4.23 7.94
CA ALA A 37 -22.82 -3.47 9.12
C ALA A 37 -23.00 -4.33 10.40
N PRO A 38 -21.93 -5.00 10.90
CA PRO A 38 -22.05 -5.89 12.05
C PRO A 38 -22.58 -5.14 13.28
N THR A 39 -23.69 -5.64 13.83
CA THR A 39 -24.34 -5.11 15.05
C THR A 39 -23.95 -5.87 16.30
N LEU A 40 -23.21 -6.97 16.16
CA LEU A 40 -22.79 -7.82 17.27
C LEU A 40 -21.89 -7.05 18.25
N ALA A 41 -22.20 -7.13 19.54
CA ALA A 41 -21.35 -6.56 20.58
C ALA A 41 -20.24 -7.56 20.97
N THR A 42 -19.16 -7.62 20.18
CA THR A 42 -18.00 -8.46 20.48
C THR A 42 -17.06 -7.80 21.48
N HIS A 43 -16.18 -8.61 22.06
CA HIS A 43 -15.20 -8.20 23.07
C HIS A 43 -13.80 -8.63 22.66
N CYS A 44 -12.82 -7.78 22.95
CA CYS A 44 -11.41 -8.12 22.93
C CYS A 44 -10.98 -8.60 24.31
N GLN A 45 -10.35 -9.76 24.36
CA GLN A 45 -9.56 -10.23 25.51
C GLN A 45 -8.11 -9.85 25.23
N LEU A 46 -7.62 -8.80 25.91
CA LEU A 46 -6.26 -8.28 25.76
C LEU A 46 -5.34 -8.96 26.78
N TRP A 47 -4.32 -9.65 26.29
CA TRP A 47 -3.36 -10.36 27.12
C TRP A 47 -2.08 -9.54 27.27
N PHE A 48 -1.57 -9.46 28.49
CA PHE A 48 -0.37 -8.73 28.88
C PHE A 48 0.57 -9.70 29.58
N GLU A 49 1.88 -9.54 29.42
CA GLU A 49 2.87 -10.39 30.12
C GLU A 49 2.86 -10.10 31.63
N GLU A 50 2.46 -8.89 32.01
CA GLU A 50 2.45 -8.41 33.38
C GLU A 50 1.21 -8.82 34.19
N LEU A 51 0.21 -9.45 33.56
CA LEU A 51 -1.09 -9.76 34.19
C LEU A 51 -1.43 -11.25 34.04
N GLU A 52 -1.99 -11.84 35.10
CA GLU A 52 -2.41 -13.25 35.10
C GLU A 52 -3.69 -13.52 34.30
N ALA A 53 -4.50 -12.48 34.06
CA ALA A 53 -5.79 -12.58 33.39
C ALA A 53 -5.94 -11.51 32.30
N PRO A 54 -6.73 -11.76 31.25
CA PRO A 54 -6.90 -10.81 30.16
C PRO A 54 -7.74 -9.62 30.62
N VAL A 55 -7.38 -8.43 30.12
CA VAL A 55 -8.25 -7.27 30.23
C VAL A 55 -9.31 -7.35 29.13
N VAL A 56 -10.57 -7.49 29.53
CA VAL A 56 -11.68 -7.61 28.59
C VAL A 56 -12.29 -6.24 28.32
N VAL A 57 -12.35 -5.87 27.05
CA VAL A 57 -12.97 -4.62 26.59
C VAL A 57 -13.94 -4.87 25.46
N ARG A 58 -15.03 -4.11 25.41
CA ARG A 58 -15.96 -4.16 24.28
C ARG A 58 -15.30 -3.55 23.04
N VAL A 59 -15.53 -4.15 21.86
CA VAL A 59 -15.14 -3.53 20.59
C VAL A 59 -15.90 -2.22 20.43
N LEU A 60 -15.15 -1.13 20.23
CA LEU A 60 -15.72 0.22 20.14
C LEU A 60 -16.36 0.46 18.76
N GLU A 61 -15.67 0.05 17.69
CA GLU A 61 -16.05 0.35 16.31
C GLU A 61 -15.65 -0.81 15.39
N TYR A 62 -16.51 -1.10 14.40
CA TYR A 62 -16.20 -1.90 13.21
C TYR A 62 -16.09 -0.98 12.00
N LYS A 63 -14.91 -0.38 11.79
CA LYS A 63 -14.73 0.57 10.71
C LYS A 63 -14.74 -0.19 9.38
N TYR A 64 -15.75 0.03 8.55
CA TYR A 64 -15.81 -0.55 7.21
C TYR A 64 -14.71 0.04 6.33
N VAL A 65 -13.86 -0.82 5.77
CA VAL A 65 -12.70 -0.43 4.96
C VAL A 65 -13.00 -0.73 3.51
N TRP A 66 -14.09 -0.22 2.95
CA TRP A 66 -14.44 -0.29 1.53
C TRP A 66 -15.51 0.79 1.24
N ASN A 67 -15.84 1.02 -0.02
CA ASN A 67 -16.96 1.88 -0.39
C ASN A 67 -18.13 1.00 -0.85
N SER A 68 -19.28 1.12 -0.19
CA SER A 68 -20.47 0.31 -0.51
C SER A 68 -20.94 0.45 -1.96
N LYS A 69 -20.58 1.55 -2.64
CA LYS A 69 -20.91 1.81 -4.05
C LYS A 69 -19.96 1.12 -5.04
N TRP A 70 -18.86 0.52 -4.60
CA TRP A 70 -17.90 -0.17 -5.49
C TRP A 70 -18.24 -1.65 -5.75
N GLY A 71 -19.43 -2.08 -5.30
CA GLY A 71 -19.90 -3.45 -5.43
C GLY A 71 -19.52 -4.33 -4.24
N ASN A 72 -19.97 -5.59 -4.28
CA ASN A 72 -19.82 -6.59 -3.22
C ASN A 72 -20.43 -6.24 -1.85
N TYR A 73 -21.12 -5.10 -1.70
CA TYR A 73 -21.78 -4.71 -0.46
C TYR A 73 -23.06 -5.51 -0.22
N ARG A 74 -22.90 -6.72 0.33
CA ARG A 74 -23.98 -7.61 0.74
C ARG A 74 -23.46 -8.65 1.71
N ASP A 75 -24.37 -9.23 2.47
CA ASP A 75 -24.09 -10.39 3.32
C ASP A 75 -23.58 -11.59 2.53
N HIS A 76 -22.88 -12.48 3.23
CA HIS A 76 -22.23 -13.69 2.73
C HIS A 76 -21.09 -13.44 1.72
N VAL A 77 -20.65 -12.18 1.59
CA VAL A 77 -19.41 -11.81 0.90
C VAL A 77 -18.48 -11.21 1.93
N LEU A 78 -17.22 -11.63 1.92
CA LEU A 78 -16.23 -11.15 2.88
C LEU A 78 -15.97 -9.64 2.72
N GLN A 79 -16.24 -8.91 3.80
CA GLN A 79 -16.17 -7.46 3.93
C GLN A 79 -14.98 -7.08 4.80
N PRO A 80 -14.09 -6.16 4.38
CA PRO A 80 -12.95 -5.72 5.18
C PRO A 80 -13.36 -4.73 6.27
N TYR A 81 -12.87 -4.98 7.49
CA TYR A 81 -13.11 -4.16 8.67
C TYR A 81 -11.82 -3.90 9.45
N LEU A 82 -11.75 -2.72 10.05
CA LEU A 82 -10.78 -2.36 11.07
C LEU A 82 -11.53 -2.22 12.40
N LEU A 83 -11.31 -3.15 13.32
CA LEU A 83 -11.91 -3.13 14.66
C LEU A 83 -11.03 -2.30 15.61
N ALA A 84 -11.64 -1.74 16.64
CA ALA A 84 -10.94 -0.96 17.65
C ALA A 84 -11.27 -1.41 19.09
N CYS A 85 -10.25 -1.76 19.85
CA CYS A 85 -10.33 -2.14 21.26
C CYS A 85 -9.49 -1.19 22.10
N VAL A 86 -10.16 -0.23 22.76
CA VAL A 86 -9.49 0.85 23.51
C VAL A 86 -8.91 0.31 24.81
N LEU A 87 -7.67 0.71 25.11
CA LEU A 87 -7.02 0.33 26.36
C LEU A 87 -7.62 1.13 27.53
N PRO A 88 -8.12 0.45 28.59
CA PRO A 88 -8.58 1.09 29.81
C PRO A 88 -7.44 1.83 30.51
N ALA A 89 -7.77 2.87 31.27
CA ALA A 89 -6.79 3.75 31.91
C ALA A 89 -5.75 3.00 32.77
N SER A 90 -6.13 1.90 33.41
CA SER A 90 -5.27 1.08 34.27
C SER A 90 -4.11 0.39 33.53
N VAL A 91 -4.22 0.19 32.22
CA VAL A 91 -3.23 -0.54 31.41
C VAL A 91 -2.73 0.23 30.18
N ARG A 92 -3.03 1.54 30.09
CA ARG A 92 -2.61 2.37 28.93
C ARG A 92 -1.11 2.47 28.76
N GLN A 93 -0.35 2.29 29.83
CA GLN A 93 1.11 2.27 29.85
C GLN A 93 1.70 0.93 29.40
N LEU A 94 0.91 -0.14 29.40
CA LEU A 94 1.35 -1.47 29.03
C LEU A 94 1.09 -1.72 27.54
N VAL A 95 1.85 -2.65 26.97
CA VAL A 95 1.67 -3.11 25.59
C VAL A 95 1.06 -4.50 25.65
N PRO A 96 -0.16 -4.72 25.13
CA PRO A 96 -0.71 -6.07 25.06
C PRO A 96 0.22 -6.95 24.22
N ALA A 97 0.53 -8.16 24.69
CA ALA A 97 1.29 -9.15 23.93
C ALA A 97 0.43 -9.75 22.82
N SER A 98 -0.84 -10.03 23.13
CA SER A 98 -1.78 -10.61 22.19
C SER A 98 -3.22 -10.18 22.45
N VAL A 99 -4.10 -10.42 21.48
CA VAL A 99 -5.53 -10.15 21.57
C VAL A 99 -6.33 -11.31 20.99
N SER A 100 -7.41 -11.65 21.65
CA SER A 100 -8.44 -12.55 21.13
C SER A 100 -9.75 -11.81 20.96
N LEU A 101 -10.48 -12.12 19.89
CA LEU A 101 -11.84 -11.62 19.67
C LEU A 101 -12.85 -12.70 20.07
N VAL A 102 -13.82 -12.34 20.90
CA VAL A 102 -14.88 -13.23 21.39
C VAL A 102 -16.24 -12.55 21.28
N GLU A 103 -17.31 -13.32 21.23
CA GLU A 103 -18.67 -12.78 21.22
C GLU A 103 -19.03 -12.25 22.61
N ASN A 104 -19.04 -13.13 23.61
CA ASN A 104 -19.27 -12.75 25.00
C ASN A 104 -17.95 -12.63 25.76
N ALA A 105 -17.91 -11.72 26.75
CA ALA A 105 -16.72 -11.39 27.52
C ALA A 105 -15.98 -12.62 28.11
N CYS A 106 -16.72 -13.62 28.58
CA CYS A 106 -16.19 -14.82 29.24
C CYS A 106 -16.05 -16.03 28.32
N ASP A 107 -16.33 -15.90 27.02
CA ASP A 107 -16.20 -17.03 26.10
C ASP A 107 -14.74 -17.48 25.99
N ARG A 108 -14.54 -18.79 25.84
CA ARG A 108 -13.21 -19.35 25.55
C ARG A 108 -12.78 -18.94 24.14
N ALA A 109 -11.72 -18.15 24.04
CA ALA A 109 -11.14 -17.75 22.77
C ALA A 109 -10.68 -18.95 21.93
N THR A 110 -11.02 -18.93 20.65
CA THR A 110 -10.59 -19.90 19.61
C THR A 110 -9.58 -19.29 18.63
N ASN A 111 -9.07 -18.11 18.97
CA ASN A 111 -8.19 -17.32 18.14
C ASN A 111 -7.29 -16.48 19.04
N ASN A 112 -6.10 -16.16 18.56
CA ASN A 112 -5.19 -15.26 19.24
C ASN A 112 -4.29 -14.59 18.20
N LEU A 113 -4.17 -13.28 18.24
CA LEU A 113 -3.28 -12.51 17.39
C LEU A 113 -2.23 -11.83 18.24
N ARG A 114 -0.96 -11.94 17.84
CA ARG A 114 0.10 -11.08 18.38
C ARG A 114 -0.26 -9.62 18.09
N VAL A 115 -0.10 -8.76 19.10
CA VAL A 115 -0.27 -7.32 18.92
C VAL A 115 1.09 -6.73 18.52
N HIS A 116 1.11 -6.11 17.34
CA HIS A 116 2.28 -5.44 16.80
C HIS A 116 2.40 -4.02 17.34
N TYR A 117 3.57 -3.68 17.87
CA TYR A 117 3.91 -2.32 18.31
C TYR A 117 5.35 -1.99 17.88
N ASP A 118 5.55 -1.90 16.57
CA ASP A 118 6.88 -1.84 15.93
C ASP A 118 7.48 -0.42 15.97
N ARG A 119 7.58 0.16 17.17
CA ARG A 119 8.16 1.49 17.39
C ARG A 119 9.69 1.42 17.41
N PRO A 120 10.40 2.31 16.68
CA PRO A 120 11.86 2.40 16.77
C PRO A 120 12.31 2.67 18.22
N PRO A 121 13.41 2.05 18.69
CA PRO A 121 13.95 2.35 20.00
C PRO A 121 14.45 3.81 20.03
N PRO A 122 14.07 4.62 21.05
CA PRO A 122 14.68 5.93 21.24
C PRO A 122 16.21 5.82 21.34
N PRO A 123 17.01 6.72 20.74
CA PRO A 123 16.62 7.98 20.11
C PRO A 123 16.44 7.91 18.58
N GLN A 124 16.26 6.72 17.98
CA GLN A 124 16.25 6.59 16.52
C GLN A 124 15.13 7.43 15.90
N PRO A 125 15.45 8.40 15.01
CA PRO A 125 14.44 9.20 14.35
C PRO A 125 13.65 8.34 13.36
N ARG A 126 12.43 8.79 13.08
CA ARG A 126 11.62 8.20 12.01
C ARG A 126 12.27 8.49 10.67
N LYS A 127 12.25 7.49 9.81
CA LYS A 127 12.64 7.62 8.41
C LYS A 127 11.54 8.33 7.62
N GLU A 128 11.86 8.86 6.45
CA GLU A 128 10.92 9.69 5.71
C GLU A 128 9.94 8.86 4.88
N PHE A 129 10.42 8.05 3.93
CA PHE A 129 9.56 7.38 2.95
C PHE A 129 9.74 5.87 2.94
N ALA A 130 8.62 5.16 2.89
CA ALA A 130 8.58 3.76 2.47
C ALA A 130 7.39 3.50 1.54
N ILE A 131 7.45 2.38 0.83
CA ILE A 131 6.44 2.00 -0.16
C ILE A 131 5.74 0.72 0.28
N CYS A 132 4.42 0.72 0.16
CA CYS A 132 3.58 -0.46 0.31
C CYS A 132 3.10 -0.90 -1.07
N VAL A 133 3.39 -2.14 -1.46
CA VAL A 133 2.94 -2.71 -2.74
C VAL A 133 1.82 -3.71 -2.48
N LYS A 134 0.82 -3.77 -3.36
CA LYS A 134 -0.26 -4.75 -3.26
C LYS A 134 0.24 -6.20 -3.37
N GLY A 135 -0.65 -7.15 -3.06
CA GLY A 135 -0.41 -8.57 -3.29
C GLY A 135 -0.03 -8.87 -4.75
N LEU A 136 1.22 -9.28 -4.98
CA LEU A 136 1.74 -9.63 -6.30
C LEU A 136 1.17 -10.98 -6.76
N ASP A 137 0.59 -10.99 -7.96
CA ASP A 137 -0.03 -12.15 -8.61
C ASP A 137 0.39 -12.21 -10.09
N PHE A 138 1.59 -12.73 -10.34
CA PHE A 138 2.28 -12.82 -11.63
C PHE A 138 2.75 -14.25 -11.92
N LEU A 139 1.89 -15.24 -11.68
CA LEU A 139 2.24 -16.66 -11.82
C LEU A 139 2.80 -17.04 -13.20
N HIS A 140 2.32 -16.41 -14.27
CA HIS A 140 2.68 -16.73 -15.67
C HIS A 140 3.43 -15.60 -16.39
N GLU A 141 3.76 -14.51 -15.69
CA GLU A 141 4.30 -13.29 -16.27
C GLU A 141 5.64 -13.00 -15.61
N ASP A 142 6.74 -13.12 -16.38
CA ASP A 142 8.07 -12.77 -15.89
C ASP A 142 8.34 -11.27 -16.05
N LEU A 143 8.19 -10.54 -14.95
CA LEU A 143 8.45 -9.09 -14.89
C LEU A 143 9.77 -8.75 -14.19
N SER A 144 10.66 -9.72 -13.99
CA SER A 144 11.84 -9.60 -13.13
C SER A 144 12.74 -8.41 -13.50
N VAL A 145 12.99 -8.23 -14.79
CA VAL A 145 13.84 -7.13 -15.30
C VAL A 145 13.19 -5.76 -15.06
N ARG A 146 11.88 -5.64 -15.32
CA ARG A 146 11.11 -4.41 -15.06
C ARG A 146 11.01 -4.11 -13.56
N LEU A 147 10.91 -5.16 -12.75
CA LEU A 147 10.86 -5.05 -11.29
C LEU A 147 12.17 -4.51 -10.72
N VAL A 148 13.32 -4.97 -11.22
CA VAL A 148 14.64 -4.44 -10.84
C VAL A 148 14.73 -2.94 -11.20
N GLU A 149 14.34 -2.55 -12.42
CA GLU A 149 14.32 -1.12 -12.81
C GLU A 149 13.43 -0.28 -11.88
N TRP A 150 12.23 -0.77 -11.57
CA TRP A 150 11.31 -0.05 -10.68
C TRP A 150 11.85 0.07 -9.25
N ILE A 151 12.40 -1.01 -8.67
CA ILE A 151 12.98 -1.00 -7.32
C ILE A 151 14.14 -0.01 -7.26
N GLU A 152 15.10 -0.09 -8.19
CA GLU A 152 16.24 0.84 -8.19
C GLU A 152 15.81 2.29 -8.38
N LEU A 153 14.81 2.55 -9.22
CA LEU A 153 14.29 3.90 -9.45
C LEU A 153 13.67 4.48 -8.18
N VAL A 154 12.79 3.76 -7.50
CA VAL A 154 12.14 4.30 -6.29
C VAL A 154 13.13 4.45 -5.13
N LEU A 155 14.14 3.59 -5.04
CA LEU A 155 15.24 3.77 -4.09
C LEU A 155 16.08 5.02 -4.42
N LEU A 156 16.36 5.29 -5.70
CA LEU A 156 17.02 6.54 -6.14
C LEU A 156 16.20 7.79 -5.80
N LEU A 157 14.87 7.71 -5.86
CA LEU A 157 13.97 8.82 -5.56
C LEU A 157 13.80 9.08 -4.06
N GLY A 158 14.29 8.21 -3.19
CA GLY A 158 14.32 8.41 -1.74
C GLY A 158 13.46 7.44 -0.93
N ALA A 159 12.95 6.36 -1.52
CA ALA A 159 12.39 5.25 -0.74
C ALA A 159 13.50 4.60 0.10
N ASP A 160 13.28 4.48 1.42
CA ASP A 160 14.22 3.74 2.27
C ASP A 160 13.96 2.23 2.21
N LYS A 161 12.69 1.84 2.12
CA LYS A 161 12.28 0.44 2.11
C LYS A 161 10.99 0.20 1.35
N ILE A 162 10.87 -0.98 0.75
CA ILE A 162 9.69 -1.44 0.01
C ILE A 162 9.11 -2.68 0.70
N PHE A 163 7.82 -2.65 0.97
CA PHE A 163 7.06 -3.73 1.59
C PHE A 163 6.17 -4.38 0.54
N PHE A 164 6.56 -5.57 0.08
CA PHE A 164 5.77 -6.38 -0.84
C PHE A 164 4.90 -7.37 -0.08
N TYR A 165 3.73 -7.61 -0.65
CA TYR A 165 2.90 -8.76 -0.30
C TYR A 165 2.92 -9.74 -1.46
N GLU A 166 3.14 -11.01 -1.17
CA GLU A 166 3.27 -12.04 -2.20
C GLU A 166 2.08 -12.99 -2.16
N LEU A 167 1.42 -13.16 -3.30
CA LEU A 167 0.44 -14.24 -3.52
C LEU A 167 1.11 -15.33 -4.36
N GLN A 168 1.15 -15.17 -5.68
CA GLN A 168 1.74 -16.15 -6.61
C GLN A 168 2.54 -15.40 -7.66
N VAL A 169 3.86 -15.57 -7.66
CA VAL A 169 4.75 -14.87 -8.61
C VAL A 169 5.62 -15.85 -9.37
N HIS A 170 6.10 -15.42 -10.53
CA HIS A 170 7.05 -16.17 -11.33
C HIS A 170 8.35 -16.43 -10.52
N PRO A 171 9.02 -17.59 -10.64
CA PRO A 171 10.24 -17.90 -9.88
C PRO A 171 11.37 -16.87 -10.06
N ASN A 172 11.49 -16.25 -11.24
CA ASN A 172 12.47 -15.18 -11.44
C ASN A 172 12.14 -13.91 -10.64
N ILE A 173 10.85 -13.63 -10.41
CA ILE A 173 10.42 -12.52 -9.54
C ILE A 173 10.80 -12.85 -8.09
N THR A 174 10.55 -14.08 -7.62
CA THR A 174 11.01 -14.54 -6.30
C THR A 174 12.53 -14.36 -6.16
N LYS A 175 13.31 -14.73 -7.18
CA LYS A 175 14.78 -14.54 -7.20
C LYS A 175 15.18 -13.07 -7.02
N VAL A 176 14.49 -12.13 -7.68
CA VAL A 176 14.72 -10.69 -7.52
C VAL A 176 14.35 -10.22 -6.12
N LEU A 177 13.18 -10.62 -5.62
CA LEU A 177 12.72 -10.22 -4.29
C LEU A 177 13.67 -10.74 -3.20
N ASP A 178 14.10 -11.99 -3.27
CA ASP A 178 15.05 -12.59 -2.33
C ASP A 178 16.40 -11.84 -2.29
N HIS A 179 16.85 -11.33 -3.44
CA HIS A 179 18.05 -10.51 -3.51
C HIS A 179 17.91 -9.23 -2.69
N TYR A 180 16.84 -8.46 -2.91
CA TYR A 180 16.62 -7.22 -2.16
C TYR A 180 16.22 -7.44 -0.70
N VAL A 181 15.64 -8.60 -0.36
CA VAL A 181 15.43 -9.01 1.04
C VAL A 181 16.78 -9.20 1.74
N ARG A 182 17.76 -9.85 1.09
CA ARG A 182 19.11 -10.02 1.66
C ARG A 182 19.85 -8.69 1.81
N GLU A 183 19.66 -7.75 0.88
CA GLU A 183 20.23 -6.40 0.99
C GLU A 183 19.53 -5.53 2.05
N GLY A 184 18.29 -5.89 2.42
CA GLY A 184 17.50 -5.22 3.45
C GLY A 184 16.64 -4.06 2.95
N SER A 185 16.70 -3.71 1.66
CA SER A 185 15.88 -2.68 1.01
C SER A 185 14.44 -3.13 0.73
N VAL A 186 14.18 -4.44 0.80
CA VAL A 186 12.84 -5.03 0.64
C VAL A 186 12.46 -5.91 1.83
N THR A 187 11.18 -5.96 2.16
CA THR A 187 10.56 -7.04 2.92
C THR A 187 9.42 -7.65 2.12
N VAL A 188 9.32 -8.97 2.09
CA VAL A 188 8.22 -9.71 1.46
C VAL A 188 7.39 -10.39 2.53
N THR A 189 6.08 -10.16 2.51
CA THR A 189 5.11 -10.84 3.39
C THR A 189 4.21 -11.74 2.55
N PRO A 190 4.35 -13.08 2.66
CA PRO A 190 3.42 -14.00 2.01
C PRO A 190 2.01 -13.82 2.55
N VAL A 191 1.01 -13.83 1.66
CA VAL A 191 -0.40 -13.70 2.03
C VAL A 191 -1.29 -14.71 1.33
N THR A 192 -2.42 -15.01 1.97
CA THR A 192 -3.45 -15.93 1.47
C THR A 192 -4.82 -15.26 1.46
N LEU A 193 -5.70 -15.72 0.58
CA LEU A 193 -7.10 -15.31 0.56
C LEU A 193 -7.85 -15.93 1.77
N PRO A 194 -8.68 -15.15 2.48
CA PRO A 194 -9.37 -15.60 3.69
C PRO A 194 -10.60 -16.48 3.40
N GLY A 195 -11.14 -17.14 4.43
CA GLY A 195 -12.47 -17.74 4.40
C GLY A 195 -12.68 -18.87 3.39
N GLY A 196 -11.71 -19.77 3.25
CA GLY A 196 -11.80 -20.92 2.35
C GLY A 196 -11.70 -20.57 0.86
N GLN A 197 -11.38 -19.31 0.53
CA GLN A 197 -11.03 -18.91 -0.83
C GLN A 197 -9.81 -19.70 -1.35
N PRO A 198 -9.69 -19.87 -2.68
CA PRO A 198 -8.64 -20.71 -3.25
C PRO A 198 -7.26 -20.12 -3.02
N ASN A 199 -6.37 -20.91 -2.43
CA ASN A 199 -4.96 -20.57 -2.20
C ASN A 199 -3.98 -21.51 -2.94
N LEU A 200 -4.48 -22.47 -3.72
CA LEU A 200 -3.64 -23.25 -4.63
C LEU A 200 -3.21 -22.35 -5.79
N PRO A 201 -1.92 -22.33 -6.20
CA PRO A 201 -1.37 -21.30 -7.09
C PRO A 201 -2.22 -20.98 -8.33
N GLY A 202 -2.51 -22.00 -9.15
CA GLY A 202 -3.30 -21.81 -10.38
C GLY A 202 -4.76 -21.40 -10.13
N LEU A 203 -5.39 -21.91 -9.07
CA LEU A 203 -6.77 -21.56 -8.72
C LEU A 203 -6.86 -20.15 -8.13
N GLN A 204 -5.87 -19.75 -7.32
CA GLN A 204 -5.77 -18.42 -6.75
C GLN A 204 -5.60 -17.38 -7.85
N HIS A 205 -4.65 -17.61 -8.77
CA HIS A 205 -4.43 -16.75 -9.95
C HIS A 205 -5.69 -16.61 -10.80
N MET A 206 -6.35 -17.72 -11.10
CA MET A 206 -7.60 -17.73 -11.86
C MET A 206 -8.72 -16.96 -11.14
N TYR A 207 -8.88 -17.17 -9.84
CA TYR A 207 -9.87 -16.46 -9.02
C TYR A 207 -9.65 -14.95 -9.06
N LEU A 208 -8.41 -14.51 -8.82
CA LEU A 208 -8.03 -13.10 -8.80
C LEU A 208 -8.22 -12.41 -10.16
N LYS A 209 -7.91 -13.10 -11.27
CA LYS A 209 -8.17 -12.59 -12.64
C LYS A 209 -9.67 -12.52 -12.95
N LYS A 210 -10.48 -13.49 -12.51
CA LYS A 210 -11.93 -13.56 -12.84
C LYS A 210 -12.83 -12.75 -11.89
N LYS A 211 -12.43 -12.52 -10.64
CA LYS A 211 -13.22 -11.84 -9.60
C LYS A 211 -12.58 -10.51 -9.19
N LEU A 212 -12.41 -9.60 -10.15
CA LEU A 212 -11.70 -8.33 -9.97
C LEU A 212 -12.20 -7.49 -8.77
N THR A 213 -13.51 -7.40 -8.54
CA THR A 213 -14.04 -6.66 -7.38
C THR A 213 -13.64 -7.32 -6.06
N HIS A 214 -13.64 -8.65 -6.00
CA HIS A 214 -13.20 -9.38 -4.79
C HIS A 214 -11.71 -9.19 -4.56
N LYS A 215 -10.89 -9.30 -5.62
CA LYS A 215 -9.45 -8.98 -5.57
C LYS A 215 -9.21 -7.59 -4.98
N ARG A 216 -9.78 -6.53 -5.57
CA ARG A 216 -9.60 -5.14 -5.13
C ARG A 216 -10.08 -4.91 -3.69
N GLN A 217 -11.16 -5.57 -3.29
CA GLN A 217 -11.68 -5.48 -1.94
C GLN A 217 -10.73 -6.13 -0.92
N MET A 218 -10.14 -7.29 -1.27
CA MET A 218 -9.18 -7.98 -0.40
C MET A 218 -7.81 -7.30 -0.36
N GLU A 219 -7.41 -6.58 -1.42
CA GLU A 219 -6.18 -5.76 -1.44
C GLU A 219 -6.14 -4.70 -0.32
N LEU A 220 -7.29 -4.33 0.26
CA LEU A 220 -7.32 -3.39 1.37
C LEU A 220 -6.73 -3.92 2.66
N ILE A 221 -6.71 -5.23 2.86
CA ILE A 221 -6.07 -5.82 4.04
C ILE A 221 -4.55 -5.57 4.05
N PRO A 222 -3.77 -5.97 3.02
CA PRO A 222 -2.33 -5.72 3.02
C PRO A 222 -1.95 -4.23 3.00
N TYR A 223 -2.74 -3.37 2.35
CA TYR A 223 -2.50 -1.91 2.42
C TYR A 223 -2.53 -1.38 3.85
N ASN A 224 -3.50 -1.83 4.63
CA ASN A 224 -3.65 -1.38 6.00
C ASN A 224 -2.70 -2.12 6.95
N ASP A 225 -2.37 -3.40 6.71
CA ASP A 225 -1.30 -4.08 7.47
C ASP A 225 0.02 -3.32 7.33
N CYS A 226 0.37 -2.93 6.10
CA CYS A 226 1.58 -2.15 5.83
C CYS A 226 1.58 -0.82 6.60
N LEU A 227 0.45 -0.09 6.57
CA LEU A 227 0.30 1.13 7.36
C LEU A 227 0.58 0.86 8.85
N TYR A 228 -0.09 -0.12 9.45
CA TYR A 228 -0.02 -0.32 10.89
C TYR A 228 1.31 -0.89 11.37
N ARG A 229 2.00 -1.71 10.57
CA ARG A 229 3.36 -2.18 10.87
C ARG A 229 4.40 -1.07 10.82
N HIS A 230 4.19 -0.06 9.97
CA HIS A 230 5.25 0.89 9.61
C HIS A 230 4.95 2.35 9.98
N MET A 231 3.76 2.67 10.50
CA MET A 231 3.37 4.02 10.90
C MET A 231 4.27 4.65 11.97
N TYR A 232 4.97 3.85 12.78
CA TYR A 232 5.92 4.37 13.75
C TYR A 232 7.34 4.53 13.22
N GLN A 233 7.65 3.90 12.09
CA GLN A 233 9.00 3.85 11.52
C GLN A 233 9.18 4.91 10.43
N TYR A 234 8.13 5.18 9.66
CA TYR A 234 8.15 6.08 8.51
C TYR A 234 7.14 7.20 8.67
N ARG A 235 7.49 8.41 8.26
CA ARG A 235 6.56 9.54 8.22
C ARG A 235 5.56 9.39 7.07
N TRP A 236 6.07 9.11 5.88
CA TRP A 236 5.31 8.99 4.65
C TRP A 236 5.29 7.54 4.17
N LEU A 237 4.09 7.05 3.88
CA LEU A 237 3.92 5.81 3.12
C LEU A 237 3.31 6.12 1.76
N ALA A 238 3.86 5.56 0.70
CA ALA A 238 3.26 5.59 -0.63
C ALA A 238 2.73 4.20 -0.99
N LEU A 239 1.50 4.11 -1.51
CA LEU A 239 0.97 2.87 -2.06
C LEU A 239 1.18 2.89 -3.57
N LEU A 240 2.15 2.13 -4.07
CA LEU A 240 2.50 2.12 -5.48
C LEU A 240 2.37 0.71 -6.05
N ASP A 241 1.87 0.63 -7.28
CA ASP A 241 2.02 -0.58 -8.07
C ASP A 241 3.42 -0.60 -8.72
N ILE A 242 3.91 -1.78 -9.10
CA ILE A 242 5.26 -1.96 -9.67
C ILE A 242 5.44 -1.33 -11.07
N ASP A 243 4.37 -0.77 -11.62
CA ASP A 243 4.31 -0.08 -12.89
C ASP A 243 4.05 1.43 -12.72
N GLU A 244 4.10 1.94 -11.49
CA GLU A 244 3.76 3.33 -11.14
C GLU A 244 4.90 4.00 -10.36
N VAL A 245 5.21 5.25 -10.68
CA VAL A 245 6.21 6.02 -9.94
C VAL A 245 5.78 7.49 -9.81
N ILE A 246 5.90 8.04 -8.60
CA ILE A 246 5.73 9.48 -8.37
C ILE A 246 7.07 10.16 -8.67
N VAL A 247 7.12 10.88 -9.78
CA VAL A 247 8.34 11.55 -10.26
C VAL A 247 8.31 13.03 -9.87
N PRO A 248 9.24 13.50 -9.02
CA PRO A 248 9.44 14.93 -8.78
C PRO A 248 9.93 15.59 -10.06
N MET A 249 9.33 16.69 -10.50
CA MET A 249 9.65 17.31 -11.79
C MET A 249 10.70 18.42 -11.68
N GLU A 250 10.73 19.12 -10.54
CA GLU A 250 11.65 20.24 -10.27
C GLU A 250 12.72 19.89 -9.21
N ASP A 251 12.56 18.76 -8.52
CA ASP A 251 13.40 18.35 -7.38
C ASP A 251 14.12 17.02 -7.66
N PRO A 252 15.25 16.72 -6.99
CA PRO A 252 16.04 15.50 -7.23
C PRO A 252 15.50 14.24 -6.54
N ASP A 253 14.69 14.40 -5.50
CA ASP A 253 14.19 13.31 -4.65
C ASP A 253 12.88 13.72 -3.95
N TRP A 254 12.23 12.75 -3.30
CA TRP A 254 10.98 12.95 -2.57
C TRP A 254 11.12 13.84 -1.34
N SER A 255 12.25 13.78 -0.64
CA SER A 255 12.52 14.65 0.51
C SER A 255 12.52 16.13 0.11
N SER A 256 13.18 16.45 -1.01
CA SER A 256 13.29 17.79 -1.55
C SER A 256 11.97 18.29 -2.13
N LEU A 257 11.23 17.42 -2.81
CA LEU A 257 9.84 17.67 -3.23
C LEU A 257 8.96 18.03 -2.02
N MET A 258 8.99 17.23 -0.96
CA MET A 258 8.14 17.46 0.21
C MET A 258 8.57 18.73 0.95
N ARG A 259 9.87 19.05 1.02
CA ARG A 259 10.37 20.31 1.60
C ARG A 259 9.80 21.53 0.85
N ARG A 260 9.70 21.47 -0.48
CA ARG A 260 9.08 22.52 -1.31
C ARG A 260 7.57 22.62 -1.10
N VAL A 261 6.88 21.47 -1.09
CA VAL A 261 5.41 21.41 -1.13
C VAL A 261 4.77 21.66 0.24
N LEU A 262 5.38 21.22 1.34
CA LEU A 262 4.77 21.29 2.66
C LEU A 262 4.30 22.71 3.06
N PRO A 263 5.10 23.79 2.84
CA PRO A 263 4.65 25.16 3.07
C PRO A 263 3.48 25.59 2.15
N LEU A 264 3.52 25.17 0.87
CA LEU A 264 2.48 25.49 -0.12
C LEU A 264 1.15 24.78 0.16
N ALA A 265 1.22 23.64 0.84
CA ALA A 265 0.08 22.80 1.18
C ALA A 265 -0.55 23.13 2.54
N ALA A 266 -0.05 24.18 3.21
CA ALA A 266 -0.58 24.62 4.50
C ALA A 266 -2.11 24.78 4.40
N PRO A 267 -2.88 24.14 5.29
CA PRO A 267 -4.32 24.37 5.34
C PRO A 267 -4.59 25.82 5.76
N VAL A 268 -5.72 26.38 5.30
CA VAL A 268 -6.24 27.64 5.85
C VAL A 268 -6.55 27.45 7.34
N ASP A 269 -6.45 28.52 8.13
CA ASP A 269 -6.76 28.50 9.55
C ASP A 269 -8.09 27.81 9.86
N GLY A 270 -8.08 26.95 10.88
CA GLY A 270 -9.24 26.15 11.29
C GLY A 270 -9.50 24.89 10.46
N LYS A 271 -8.75 24.63 9.37
CA LYS A 271 -8.84 23.38 8.62
C LYS A 271 -7.85 22.33 9.13
N PRO A 272 -8.21 21.03 9.07
CA PRO A 272 -7.30 19.96 9.49
C PRO A 272 -6.06 19.94 8.60
N PRO A 273 -4.87 19.67 9.16
CA PRO A 273 -3.66 19.52 8.35
C PRO A 273 -3.75 18.30 7.44
N ARG A 274 -2.97 18.35 6.36
CA ARG A 274 -3.08 17.41 5.24
C ARG A 274 -2.72 15.99 5.66
N SER A 275 -3.58 15.03 5.32
CA SER A 275 -3.40 13.59 5.54
C SER A 275 -2.71 12.89 4.36
N SER A 276 -2.73 13.49 3.17
CA SER A 276 -2.07 12.91 1.99
C SER A 276 -1.83 13.92 0.87
N TYR A 277 -0.77 13.69 0.10
CA TYR A 277 -0.29 14.53 -0.99
C TYR A 277 -0.27 13.72 -2.28
N HIS A 278 -1.20 13.98 -3.20
CA HIS A 278 -1.44 13.10 -4.35
C HIS A 278 -0.93 13.70 -5.66
N ALA A 279 -0.21 12.88 -6.43
CA ALA A 279 0.24 13.21 -7.77
C ALA A 279 -0.80 12.78 -8.81
N ALA A 280 -1.04 13.65 -9.79
CA ALA A 280 -1.96 13.38 -10.88
C ALA A 280 -1.38 12.32 -11.84
N ASN A 281 -2.22 11.40 -12.30
CA ASN A 281 -1.82 10.28 -13.15
C ASN A 281 -1.74 10.69 -14.63
N LEU A 282 -0.72 10.17 -15.30
CA LEU A 282 -0.60 10.12 -16.76
C LEU A 282 -0.05 8.75 -17.17
N TYR A 283 -0.27 8.35 -18.42
CA TYR A 283 0.12 7.02 -18.89
C TYR A 283 1.27 7.08 -19.90
N PHE A 284 2.26 6.22 -19.70
CA PHE A 284 3.22 5.79 -20.72
C PHE A 284 2.76 4.42 -21.20
N LEU A 285 2.13 4.38 -22.38
CA LEU A 285 1.56 3.15 -22.90
C LEU A 285 2.52 2.53 -23.92
N ASP A 286 2.76 1.21 -23.85
CA ASP A 286 3.55 0.49 -24.85
C ASP A 286 2.92 0.71 -26.25
N SER A 287 1.57 0.76 -26.33
CA SER A 287 0.83 1.08 -27.57
C SER A 287 1.02 2.51 -28.14
N LEU A 288 1.63 3.43 -27.38
CA LEU A 288 2.04 4.74 -27.89
C LEU A 288 3.47 4.71 -28.47
N GLY A 289 4.26 3.72 -28.07
CA GLY A 289 5.56 3.40 -28.66
C GLY A 289 5.43 2.37 -29.80
N HIS A 290 6.55 2.08 -30.46
CA HIS A 290 6.73 1.07 -31.53
C HIS A 290 6.56 1.50 -33.00
N ALA A 291 6.27 2.76 -33.32
CA ALA A 291 6.55 3.26 -34.68
C ALA A 291 8.04 3.68 -34.86
N HIS A 292 8.75 3.97 -33.77
CA HIS A 292 10.09 4.57 -33.78
C HIS A 292 11.04 3.83 -32.83
N GLY A 293 11.67 2.75 -33.31
CA GLY A 293 12.91 2.17 -32.76
C GLY A 293 13.03 1.99 -31.23
N TRP A 294 14.29 1.93 -30.78
CA TRP A 294 14.70 2.02 -29.37
C TRP A 294 15.37 3.37 -29.15
N GLU A 295 15.29 3.94 -27.95
CA GLU A 295 15.93 5.22 -27.63
C GLU A 295 17.46 5.08 -27.61
N ASP A 296 18.14 5.94 -28.34
CA ASP A 296 19.59 5.84 -28.53
C ASP A 296 20.36 5.96 -27.19
N GLY A 297 21.25 4.99 -26.98
CA GLY A 297 22.06 4.84 -25.78
C GLY A 297 21.29 4.41 -24.52
N VAL A 298 19.99 4.14 -24.59
CA VAL A 298 19.24 3.53 -23.49
C VAL A 298 19.28 2.01 -23.72
N PRO A 299 19.65 1.18 -22.72
CA PRO A 299 19.59 -0.27 -22.89
C PRO A 299 18.14 -0.73 -23.17
N GLN A 300 17.97 -1.68 -24.09
CA GLN A 300 16.64 -2.11 -24.55
C GLN A 300 15.77 -2.72 -23.44
N TYR A 301 16.40 -3.28 -22.40
CA TYR A 301 15.70 -3.91 -21.28
C TYR A 301 15.20 -2.91 -20.22
N MET A 302 15.56 -1.62 -20.31
CA MET A 302 15.11 -0.57 -19.40
C MET A 302 13.72 -0.06 -19.83
N HIS A 303 12.66 -0.76 -19.42
CA HIS A 303 11.29 -0.46 -19.85
C HIS A 303 10.90 0.99 -19.57
N MET A 304 11.06 1.50 -18.35
CA MET A 304 10.66 2.87 -18.01
C MET A 304 11.49 3.92 -18.75
N LEU A 305 12.80 3.71 -18.91
CA LEU A 305 13.66 4.65 -19.64
C LEU A 305 13.45 4.63 -21.16
N GLN A 306 12.99 3.50 -21.72
CA GLN A 306 12.64 3.37 -23.15
C GLN A 306 11.28 3.98 -23.47
N HIS A 307 10.36 4.02 -22.51
CA HIS A 307 9.02 4.58 -22.71
C HIS A 307 9.01 6.07 -22.36
N VAL A 308 9.39 6.91 -23.33
CA VAL A 308 9.42 8.38 -23.20
C VAL A 308 8.26 9.09 -23.91
N THR A 309 7.24 8.33 -24.33
CA THR A 309 6.04 8.89 -24.96
C THR A 309 4.83 8.63 -24.08
N ARG A 310 4.15 9.70 -23.66
CA ARG A 310 2.99 9.62 -22.76
C ARG A 310 1.73 10.24 -23.34
N THR A 311 0.60 9.97 -22.69
CA THR A 311 -0.66 10.67 -22.91
C THR A 311 -0.49 12.17 -22.65
N ARG A 312 -1.07 13.02 -23.51
CA ARG A 312 -0.99 14.49 -23.34
C ARG A 312 -1.65 14.95 -22.05
N ASN A 313 -2.86 14.45 -21.83
CA ASN A 313 -3.72 14.84 -20.71
C ASN A 313 -3.51 13.90 -19.53
N PHE A 314 -3.68 14.47 -18.34
CA PHE A 314 -3.76 13.73 -17.08
C PHE A 314 -5.15 13.11 -16.93
N THR A 315 -5.29 12.12 -16.04
CA THR A 315 -6.60 11.66 -15.60
C THR A 315 -7.37 12.79 -14.91
N LYS A 316 -8.70 12.64 -14.82
CA LYS A 316 -9.55 13.61 -14.12
C LYS A 316 -9.13 13.73 -12.64
N PRO A 317 -9.34 14.89 -11.99
CA PRO A 317 -8.97 15.09 -10.59
C PRO A 317 -9.45 13.95 -9.68
N GLY A 318 -8.51 13.41 -8.88
CA GLY A 318 -8.76 12.31 -7.94
C GLY A 318 -8.86 10.91 -8.56
N GLN A 319 -8.80 10.76 -9.88
CA GLN A 319 -8.84 9.45 -10.54
C GLN A 319 -7.45 8.86 -10.73
N TYR A 320 -7.26 7.61 -10.29
CA TYR A 320 -6.02 6.84 -10.44
C TYR A 320 -4.77 7.52 -9.84
N VAL A 321 -4.95 8.48 -8.94
CA VAL A 321 -3.85 9.19 -8.29
C VAL A 321 -3.13 8.27 -7.31
N LYS A 322 -1.86 8.53 -7.03
CA LYS A 322 -1.11 7.93 -5.92
C LYS A 322 -0.56 9.04 -5.03
N ALA A 323 -0.35 8.73 -3.76
CA ALA A 323 -0.07 9.76 -2.77
C ALA A 323 0.98 9.33 -1.76
N PHE A 324 1.68 10.32 -1.21
CA PHE A 324 2.36 10.20 0.07
C PHE A 324 1.34 10.40 1.19
N HIS A 325 1.17 9.39 2.03
CA HIS A 325 0.24 9.38 3.15
C HIS A 325 0.96 9.73 4.45
N GLU A 326 0.48 10.75 5.17
CA GLU A 326 1.02 11.12 6.50
C GLU A 326 0.53 10.09 7.51
N THR A 327 1.43 9.23 7.94
CA THR A 327 1.12 8.09 8.81
C THR A 327 0.58 8.51 10.18
N ASP A 328 0.89 9.72 10.66
CA ASP A 328 0.32 10.25 11.90
C ASP A 328 -1.15 10.66 11.76
N ARG A 329 -1.71 10.65 10.54
CA ARG A 329 -3.06 11.17 10.27
C ARG A 329 -3.99 10.15 9.65
N VAL A 330 -3.49 9.17 8.92
CA VAL A 330 -4.35 8.21 8.23
C VAL A 330 -4.78 7.07 9.17
N LEU A 331 -6.07 6.75 9.17
CA LEU A 331 -6.65 5.62 9.91
C LEU A 331 -6.80 4.40 9.00
N THR A 332 -7.28 4.58 7.78
CA THR A 332 -7.36 3.51 6.79
C THR A 332 -7.03 3.98 5.38
N LEU A 333 -6.41 3.10 4.59
CA LEU A 333 -5.94 3.36 3.24
C LEU A 333 -6.72 2.57 2.18
N HIS A 334 -6.85 3.21 1.01
CA HIS A 334 -7.11 2.59 -0.29
C HIS A 334 -5.91 2.86 -1.20
N ASN A 335 -5.74 2.08 -2.28
CA ASN A 335 -4.61 2.18 -3.22
C ASN A 335 -4.34 3.61 -3.74
N HIS A 336 -5.36 4.48 -3.78
CA HIS A 336 -5.24 5.85 -4.32
C HIS A 336 -5.31 6.95 -3.26
N PHE A 337 -5.95 6.73 -2.12
CA PHE A 337 -6.28 7.79 -1.15
C PHE A 337 -6.63 7.21 0.22
N PRO A 338 -6.54 7.99 1.31
CA PRO A 338 -7.04 7.56 2.61
C PRO A 338 -8.57 7.42 2.60
N LEU A 339 -9.09 6.30 3.10
CA LEU A 339 -10.53 6.06 3.29
C LEU A 339 -11.05 6.72 4.57
N ALA A 340 -10.21 6.79 5.61
CA ALA A 340 -10.51 7.47 6.87
C ALA A 340 -9.25 8.02 7.51
N CYS A 341 -9.41 9.05 8.34
CA CYS A 341 -8.33 9.74 9.00
C CYS A 341 -8.59 9.88 10.51
N LEU A 342 -7.50 9.95 11.28
CA LEU A 342 -7.52 10.25 12.70
C LEU A 342 -7.95 11.69 12.90
N GLY A 343 -8.81 11.91 13.91
CA GLY A 343 -9.27 13.25 14.26
C GLY A 343 -10.35 13.83 13.34
N GLY A 344 -10.90 13.07 12.39
CA GLY A 344 -12.08 13.48 11.60
C GLY A 344 -11.91 13.25 10.10
N ALA A 345 -12.37 14.22 9.30
CA ALA A 345 -12.32 14.13 7.84
C ALA A 345 -10.87 14.18 7.33
N CYS A 346 -10.60 13.38 6.29
CA CYS A 346 -9.32 13.44 5.60
C CYS A 346 -9.16 14.77 4.85
N SER A 347 -7.93 15.26 4.80
CA SER A 347 -7.56 16.52 4.16
C SER A 347 -6.49 16.22 3.12
N THR A 348 -6.88 16.16 1.85
CA THR A 348 -5.93 15.84 0.77
C THR A 348 -5.37 17.12 0.14
N TYR A 349 -4.17 17.03 -0.41
CA TYR A 349 -3.57 18.09 -1.21
C TYR A 349 -3.18 17.52 -2.58
N ALA A 350 -3.64 18.16 -3.65
CA ALA A 350 -3.27 17.82 -5.02
C ALA A 350 -1.95 18.49 -5.36
N LEU A 351 -0.92 17.71 -5.66
CA LEU A 351 0.36 18.24 -6.11
C LEU A 351 0.17 18.90 -7.48
N GLU A 352 0.73 20.10 -7.65
CA GLU A 352 0.79 20.70 -8.98
C GLU A 352 1.63 19.81 -9.89
N THR A 353 1.22 19.68 -11.16
CA THR A 353 1.90 18.80 -12.14
C THR A 353 3.30 19.26 -12.53
N ARG A 354 3.68 20.49 -12.14
CA ARG A 354 5.05 20.99 -12.22
C ARG A 354 5.93 20.57 -11.03
N HIS A 355 5.34 20.16 -9.91
CA HIS A 355 6.09 19.64 -8.76
C HIS A 355 6.26 18.13 -8.85
N ALA A 356 5.18 17.41 -9.12
CA ALA A 356 5.23 15.95 -9.25
C ALA A 356 4.15 15.40 -10.18
N ARG A 357 4.47 14.29 -10.84
CA ARG A 357 3.55 13.55 -11.70
C ARG A 357 3.60 12.07 -11.33
N LEU A 358 2.44 11.42 -11.33
CA LEU A 358 2.40 9.97 -11.29
C LEU A 358 2.54 9.45 -12.72
N GLN A 359 3.64 8.78 -13.00
CA GLN A 359 3.90 8.12 -14.27
C GLN A 359 3.46 6.66 -14.16
N HIS A 360 2.56 6.23 -15.05
CA HIS A 360 2.02 4.87 -15.08
C HIS A 360 2.39 4.16 -16.38
N TYR A 361 3.25 3.14 -16.28
CA TYR A 361 3.86 2.41 -17.39
C TYR A 361 3.10 1.12 -17.70
N ARG A 362 2.39 1.05 -18.83
CA ARG A 362 1.51 -0.09 -19.10
C ARG A 362 1.49 -0.50 -20.56
N ALA A 363 1.17 -1.77 -20.82
CA ALA A 363 0.90 -2.23 -22.19
C ALA A 363 -0.19 -1.40 -22.89
N ASP A 364 -1.34 -1.24 -22.25
CA ASP A 364 -2.45 -0.45 -22.75
C ASP A 364 -3.36 0.07 -21.59
N CYS A 365 -4.33 0.92 -21.90
CA CYS A 365 -5.38 1.39 -21.01
C CYS A 365 -6.16 0.24 -20.36
N VAL A 366 -6.68 0.49 -19.15
CA VAL A 366 -7.68 -0.40 -18.54
C VAL A 366 -9.04 -0.23 -19.21
N ALA A 367 -9.82 -1.30 -19.30
CA ALA A 367 -11.22 -1.25 -19.77
C ALA A 367 -12.10 -0.27 -18.98
N ALA A 368 -11.75 0.01 -17.72
CA ALA A 368 -12.46 0.98 -16.88
C ALA A 368 -12.24 2.44 -17.31
N LEU A 369 -11.24 2.74 -18.13
CA LEU A 369 -10.89 4.08 -18.58
C LEU A 369 -11.62 4.41 -19.88
N LYS A 370 -12.86 4.89 -19.74
CA LYS A 370 -13.74 5.21 -20.88
C LYS A 370 -13.17 6.28 -21.84
N SER A 371 -12.27 7.14 -21.36
CA SER A 371 -11.63 8.21 -22.14
C SER A 371 -10.28 7.80 -22.75
N CYS A 372 -9.98 6.50 -22.84
CA CYS A 372 -8.68 6.04 -23.32
C CYS A 372 -8.35 6.53 -24.73
N ALA A 373 -9.31 6.48 -25.66
CA ALA A 373 -9.09 6.94 -27.04
C ALA A 373 -8.66 8.41 -27.08
N GLU A 374 -9.33 9.27 -26.29
CA GLU A 374 -8.97 10.68 -26.14
C GLU A 374 -7.58 10.87 -25.52
N LEU A 375 -7.24 10.08 -24.49
CA LEU A 375 -5.93 10.16 -23.83
C LEU A 375 -4.77 9.77 -24.75
N LYS A 376 -5.00 8.85 -25.69
CA LYS A 376 -4.02 8.46 -26.71
C LYS A 376 -3.85 9.49 -27.82
N THR A 377 -4.74 10.48 -27.93
CA THR A 377 -4.59 11.53 -28.95
C THR A 377 -3.43 12.46 -28.61
N GLN A 378 -2.63 12.81 -29.63
CA GLN A 378 -1.54 13.78 -29.52
C GLN A 378 -0.52 13.44 -28.42
N PRO A 379 0.10 12.25 -28.46
CA PRO A 379 1.06 11.86 -27.44
C PRO A 379 2.22 12.86 -27.34
N VAL A 380 2.76 12.99 -26.14
CA VAL A 380 3.81 13.97 -25.82
C VAL A 380 5.07 13.22 -25.41
N ARG A 381 6.20 13.62 -25.98
CA ARG A 381 7.52 13.16 -25.52
C ARG A 381 7.83 13.75 -24.14
N ASP A 382 8.20 12.90 -23.19
CA ASP A 382 8.50 13.25 -21.82
C ASP A 382 9.68 12.40 -21.33
N GLU A 383 10.84 13.03 -21.22
CA GLU A 383 12.11 12.41 -20.82
C GLU A 383 12.42 12.66 -19.34
N ALA A 384 11.42 13.00 -18.51
CA ALA A 384 11.68 13.46 -17.13
C ALA A 384 12.44 12.46 -16.25
N LEU A 385 12.32 11.16 -16.52
CA LEU A 385 13.09 10.11 -15.83
C LEU A 385 14.57 10.08 -16.24
N TRP A 386 14.94 10.65 -17.40
CA TRP A 386 16.32 10.61 -17.88
C TRP A 386 17.29 11.39 -16.98
N ARG A 387 16.80 12.26 -16.08
CA ARG A 387 17.61 12.87 -15.02
C ARG A 387 18.30 11.85 -14.12
N TRP A 388 17.75 10.63 -13.99
CA TRP A 388 18.34 9.53 -13.24
C TRP A 388 18.86 8.40 -14.14
N ARG A 389 18.93 8.60 -15.47
CA ARG A 389 19.28 7.54 -16.44
C ARG A 389 20.61 6.86 -16.11
N GLU A 390 21.67 7.63 -15.97
CA GLU A 390 23.01 7.09 -15.71
C GLU A 390 23.09 6.27 -14.40
N PRO A 391 22.72 6.82 -13.22
CA PRO A 391 22.76 6.05 -11.99
C PRO A 391 21.77 4.88 -12.00
N LEU A 392 20.61 5.02 -12.63
CA LEU A 392 19.62 3.94 -12.72
C LEU A 392 20.14 2.77 -13.56
N VAL A 393 20.66 3.04 -14.76
CA VAL A 393 21.24 1.99 -15.63
C VAL A 393 22.39 1.29 -14.91
N ALA A 394 23.29 2.03 -14.27
CA ALA A 394 24.42 1.43 -13.55
C ALA A 394 23.98 0.48 -12.43
N ARG A 395 22.97 0.87 -11.63
CA ARG A 395 22.43 0.05 -10.54
C ARG A 395 21.69 -1.19 -11.07
N VAL A 396 20.86 -1.03 -12.10
CA VAL A 396 20.13 -2.13 -12.73
C VAL A 396 21.09 -3.13 -13.39
N ASP A 397 22.10 -2.67 -14.13
CA ASP A 397 23.14 -3.54 -14.71
C ASP A 397 23.79 -4.43 -13.65
N ALA A 398 24.17 -3.83 -12.52
CA ALA A 398 24.84 -4.54 -11.44
C ALA A 398 23.96 -5.68 -10.89
N VAL A 399 22.70 -5.38 -10.59
CA VAL A 399 21.74 -6.36 -10.06
C VAL A 399 21.43 -7.45 -11.09
N LEU A 400 21.12 -7.07 -12.34
CA LEU A 400 20.78 -8.05 -13.38
C LEU A 400 21.95 -8.98 -13.71
N ARG A 401 23.20 -8.50 -13.65
CA ARG A 401 24.39 -9.35 -13.77
C ARG A 401 24.57 -10.26 -12.55
N ALA A 402 24.40 -9.73 -11.33
CA ALA A 402 24.49 -10.52 -10.10
C ALA A 402 23.45 -11.66 -10.07
N LEU A 403 22.28 -11.43 -10.68
CA LEU A 403 21.21 -12.41 -10.81
C LEU A 403 21.26 -13.21 -12.11
N ALA A 404 22.31 -13.08 -12.93
CA ALA A 404 22.48 -13.78 -14.21
C ALA A 404 21.31 -13.60 -15.21
N PHE A 405 20.61 -12.46 -15.14
CA PHE A 405 19.68 -12.02 -16.19
C PHE A 405 20.42 -11.35 -17.36
N LEU A 406 21.62 -10.84 -17.10
CA LEU A 406 22.56 -10.34 -18.12
C LEU A 406 23.89 -11.12 -18.04
N PRO A 407 24.62 -11.28 -19.15
CA PRO A 407 25.92 -11.94 -19.14
C PRO A 407 26.94 -11.18 -18.28
N HIS A 408 27.82 -11.92 -17.60
CA HIS A 408 28.99 -11.34 -16.94
C HIS A 408 29.90 -10.69 -18.01
N ARG A 409 30.49 -9.54 -17.65
CA ARG A 409 31.37 -8.77 -18.55
C ARG A 409 32.74 -9.42 -18.62
#